data_AF-A0A0R1HN27-F1
#
_entry.id   AF-A0A0R1HN27-F1
#
_cell.length_a   1.000
_cell.length_b   1.000
_cell.length_c   1.000
_cell.angle_alpha   90.00
_cell.angle_beta   90.00
_cell.angle_gamma   90.00
#
_symmetry.space_group_name_H-M   'P 1'
#
loop_
_entity.id
_entity.type
_entity.pdbx_description
1 polymer ?
#
loop_
_entity_poly.entity_id
_entity_poly.type
_entity_poly.pdbx_seq_one_letter_code
_entity_poly.pdbx_strand_id
1 'polypeptide(L)'
;MYNYISLTYGVPVGGEDLAKVAGDLRLGVATGGEDFRPLGADEDEPGLPGEVIYYDQAGANVRCWNWREAQRTMLVEDTQRTALVVEAAYADQHAQVQKAVRAMQDLFEQELHVKGRIAILTRDNPEVQV
;
A
#
# COMPACT_ATOMS: atom_id res chain seq x y z
N MET A 1 5.52 -5.76 11.64
CA MET A 1 5.86 -6.95 10.83
C MET A 1 6.21 -6.59 9.38
N TYR A 2 5.40 -5.80 8.66
CA TYR A 2 5.75 -5.44 7.27
C TYR A 2 7.03 -4.60 7.16
N ASN A 3 7.35 -3.73 8.13
CA ASN A 3 8.65 -3.04 8.19
C ASN A 3 9.84 -4.01 8.26
N TYR A 4 9.70 -5.12 8.99
CA TYR A 4 10.73 -6.16 9.03
C TYR A 4 10.94 -6.76 7.63
N ILE A 5 9.86 -7.10 6.93
CA ILE A 5 9.93 -7.57 5.53
C ILE A 5 10.58 -6.52 4.62
N SER A 6 10.18 -5.25 4.74
CA SER A 6 10.73 -4.16 3.93
C SER A 6 12.25 -4.06 4.09
N LEU A 7 12.74 -4.09 5.33
CA LEU A 7 14.17 -4.03 5.63
C LEU A 7 14.92 -5.29 5.21
N THR A 8 14.34 -6.48 5.42
CA THR A 8 14.98 -7.76 5.06
C THR A 8 15.14 -7.90 3.55
N TYR A 9 14.13 -7.48 2.79
CA TYR A 9 14.10 -7.69 1.34
C TYR A 9 14.50 -6.45 0.53
N GLY A 10 14.65 -5.28 1.16
CA GLY A 10 15.01 -4.04 0.46
C GLY A 10 13.93 -3.57 -0.51
N VAL A 11 12.66 -3.76 -0.16
CA VAL A 11 11.50 -3.36 -0.97
C VAL A 11 10.54 -2.53 -0.12
N PRO A 12 9.90 -1.48 -0.65
CA PRO A 12 8.92 -0.71 0.11
C PRO A 12 7.67 -1.54 0.36
N VAL A 13 7.16 -1.48 1.59
CA VAL A 13 5.92 -2.17 2.01
C VAL A 13 5.07 -1.22 2.83
N GLY A 14 3.76 -1.21 2.56
CA GLY A 14 2.78 -0.33 3.19
C GLY A 14 1.42 -0.99 3.21
N GLY A 15 0.49 -0.42 3.98
CA GLY A 15 -0.76 -1.09 4.31
C GLY A 15 -1.95 -0.17 4.50
N GLU A 16 -3.07 -0.57 3.90
CA GLU A 16 -4.32 0.19 3.95
C GLU A 16 -5.43 -0.61 4.62
N ASP A 17 -6.18 0.03 5.51
CA ASP A 17 -7.42 -0.50 6.05
C ASP A 17 -8.51 -0.43 4.98
N LEU A 18 -8.89 -1.60 4.45
CA LEU A 18 -9.88 -1.71 3.37
C LEU A 18 -11.29 -1.29 3.80
N ALA A 19 -11.59 -1.20 5.09
CA ALA A 19 -12.87 -0.66 5.55
C ALA A 19 -12.93 0.87 5.41
N LYS A 20 -11.79 1.55 5.30
CA LYS A 20 -11.68 3.01 5.19
C LYS A 20 -11.40 3.51 3.77
N VAL A 21 -11.11 2.59 2.84
CA VAL A 21 -10.98 2.88 1.41
C VAL A 21 -12.37 3.11 0.79
N ALA A 22 -12.52 4.22 0.06
CA ALA A 22 -13.76 4.60 -0.61
C ALA A 22 -13.78 4.09 -2.06
N GLY A 23 -14.45 2.96 -2.28
CA GLY A 23 -14.48 2.30 -3.59
C GLY A 23 -13.22 1.47 -3.81
N ASP A 24 -12.55 1.65 -4.95
CA ASP A 24 -11.35 0.88 -5.30
C ASP A 24 -10.07 1.61 -4.88
N LEU A 25 -9.10 0.86 -4.37
CA LEU A 25 -7.72 1.32 -4.22
C LEU A 25 -7.02 1.31 -5.58
N ARG A 26 -6.57 2.47 -6.04
CA ARG A 26 -5.98 2.67 -7.37
C ARG A 26 -4.56 3.20 -7.26
N LEU A 27 -3.68 2.76 -8.16
CA LEU A 27 -2.35 3.35 -8.37
C LEU A 27 -2.40 4.22 -9.63
N GLY A 28 -1.94 5.46 -9.54
CA GLY A 28 -1.93 6.37 -10.69
C GLY A 28 -1.06 7.59 -10.48
N VAL A 29 -1.16 8.53 -11.41
CA VAL A 29 -0.45 9.82 -11.35
C VAL A 29 -1.44 10.90 -10.91
N ALA A 30 -1.08 11.62 -9.86
CA ALA A 30 -1.85 12.71 -9.29
C ALA A 30 -2.03 13.85 -10.30
N THR A 31 -3.24 14.38 -10.34
CA THR A 31 -3.57 15.63 -11.03
C THR A 31 -3.23 16.85 -10.18
N GLY A 32 -3.17 16.67 -8.86
CA GLY A 32 -2.92 17.71 -7.88
C GLY A 32 -4.21 18.17 -7.18
N GLY A 33 -4.10 18.45 -5.89
CA GLY A 33 -5.22 18.89 -5.05
C GLY A 33 -6.03 17.73 -4.46
N GLU A 34 -5.62 16.47 -4.64
CA GLU A 34 -6.26 15.33 -3.98
C GLU A 34 -6.15 15.47 -2.45
N ASP A 35 -7.27 15.29 -1.75
CA ASP A 35 -7.32 15.38 -0.29
C ASP A 35 -6.35 14.40 0.35
N PHE A 36 -5.52 14.90 1.26
CA PHE A 36 -4.49 14.12 1.93
C PHE A 36 -4.07 14.78 3.24
N ARG A 37 -4.21 14.06 4.34
CA ARG A 37 -3.60 14.40 5.63
C ARG A 37 -2.54 13.35 5.96
N PRO A 38 -1.24 13.71 5.99
CA PRO A 38 -0.19 12.76 6.32
C PRO A 38 -0.40 12.14 7.70
N LEU A 39 -0.01 10.88 7.85
CA LEU A 39 0.00 10.22 9.15
C LEU A 39 0.85 11.01 10.17
N GLY A 40 0.23 11.40 11.28
CA GLY A 40 0.88 12.15 12.36
C GLY A 40 1.05 13.65 12.10
N ALA A 41 0.48 14.18 11.02
CA ALA A 41 0.41 15.61 10.75
C ALA A 41 -0.92 16.21 11.21
N ASP A 42 -0.88 17.47 11.63
CA ASP A 42 -2.08 18.23 12.00
C ASP A 42 -2.71 18.97 10.80
N GLU A 43 -1.93 19.19 9.75
CA GLU A 43 -2.31 19.97 8.58
C GLU A 43 -2.45 19.09 7.33
N ASP A 44 -3.32 19.51 6.42
CA ASP A 44 -3.51 18.85 5.14
C ASP A 44 -2.35 19.20 4.19
N GLU A 45 -1.91 18.21 3.44
CA GLU A 45 -0.91 18.35 2.39
C GLU A 45 -1.45 17.73 1.10
N PRO A 46 -2.29 18.44 0.33
CA PRO A 46 -2.91 17.88 -0.87
C PRO A 46 -1.88 17.32 -1.86
N GLY A 47 -2.31 16.35 -2.66
CA GLY A 47 -1.48 15.75 -3.71
C GLY A 47 -0.89 16.81 -4.64
N LEU A 48 0.34 16.61 -5.11
CA LEU A 48 0.96 17.48 -6.09
C LEU A 48 0.86 16.88 -7.50
N PRO A 49 0.65 17.70 -8.55
CA PRO A 49 0.61 17.20 -9.92
C PRO A 49 1.87 16.39 -10.27
N GLY A 50 1.67 15.19 -10.84
CA GLY A 50 2.75 14.31 -11.29
C GLY A 50 3.28 13.33 -10.26
N GLU A 51 2.83 13.38 -8.99
CA GLU A 51 3.15 12.35 -8.00
C GLU A 51 2.54 11.01 -8.40
N VAL A 52 3.28 9.91 -8.21
CA VAL A 52 2.66 8.57 -8.25
C VAL A 52 2.00 8.34 -6.89
N ILE A 53 0.70 8.08 -6.88
CA ILE A 53 -0.10 7.97 -5.65
C ILE A 53 -0.97 6.73 -5.65
N TYR A 54 -1.21 6.20 -4.46
CA TYR A 54 -2.37 5.36 -4.18
C TYR A 54 -3.53 6.27 -3.82
N TYR A 55 -4.69 6.07 -4.42
CA TYR A 55 -5.86 6.90 -4.20
C TYR A 55 -7.15 6.09 -4.33
N ASP A 56 -8.23 6.67 -3.84
CA ASP A 56 -9.58 6.15 -3.98
C ASP A 56 -10.54 7.32 -4.28
N GLN A 57 -11.85 7.11 -4.12
CA GLN A 57 -12.84 8.16 -4.40
C GLN A 57 -12.80 9.34 -3.43
N ALA A 58 -12.17 9.19 -2.26
CA ALA A 58 -12.12 10.20 -1.21
C ALA A 58 -10.81 11.01 -1.20
N GLY A 59 -9.75 10.55 -1.89
CA GLY A 59 -8.49 11.28 -1.99
C GLY A 59 -7.28 10.36 -2.07
N ALA A 60 -6.11 10.91 -1.79
CA ALA A 60 -4.88 10.13 -1.77
C ALA A 60 -4.80 9.32 -0.46
N ASN A 61 -4.39 8.06 -0.58
CA ASN A 61 -4.09 7.14 0.51
C ASN A 61 -2.59 7.13 0.80
N VAL A 62 -1.77 7.12 -0.23
CA VAL A 62 -0.31 7.23 -0.11
C VAL A 62 0.22 8.10 -1.23
N ARG A 63 1.12 9.01 -0.90
CA ARG A 63 1.79 9.89 -1.85
C ARG A 63 3.22 9.44 -2.12
N CYS A 64 3.69 9.77 -3.32
CA CYS A 64 5.05 9.56 -3.79
C CYS A 64 5.47 8.08 -3.71
N TRP A 65 4.73 7.23 -4.42
CA TRP A 65 4.78 5.76 -4.30
C TRP A 65 4.37 5.33 -2.89
N ASN A 66 4.90 4.21 -2.41
CA ASN A 66 4.65 3.74 -1.06
C ASN A 66 5.57 4.41 -0.02
N TRP A 67 5.48 5.74 0.10
CA TRP A 67 6.29 6.53 1.04
C TRP A 67 5.46 7.26 2.10
N ARG A 68 4.54 8.13 1.69
CA ARG A 68 3.86 9.03 2.62
C ARG A 68 2.39 8.67 2.74
N GLU A 69 2.06 7.95 3.81
CA GLU A 69 0.73 7.42 4.08
C GLU A 69 -0.22 8.48 4.67
N ALA A 70 -1.50 8.36 4.34
CA ALA A 70 -2.58 9.19 4.87
C ALA A 70 -3.05 8.65 6.22
N GLN A 71 -3.42 9.54 7.13
CA GLN A 71 -4.02 9.16 8.40
C GLN A 71 -5.38 8.46 8.23
N ARG A 72 -6.13 8.80 7.17
CA ARG A 72 -7.49 8.29 6.93
C ARG A 72 -7.54 6.77 6.82
N THR A 73 -6.62 6.16 6.09
CA THR A 73 -6.64 4.72 5.75
C THR A 73 -5.64 3.90 6.56
N MET A 74 -5.00 4.52 7.55
CA MET A 74 -4.04 3.85 8.45
C MET A 74 -4.66 2.64 9.16
N LEU A 75 -3.82 1.63 9.37
CA LEU A 75 -4.15 0.47 10.20
C LEU A 75 -4.32 0.89 11.66
N VAL A 76 -5.37 0.38 12.29
CA VAL A 76 -5.68 0.59 13.71
C VAL A 76 -5.91 -0.76 14.38
N GLU A 77 -6.04 -0.76 15.71
CA GLU A 77 -6.21 -1.97 16.51
C GLU A 77 -7.42 -2.81 16.05
N ASP A 78 -8.50 -2.16 15.62
CA ASP A 78 -9.73 -2.83 15.16
C ASP A 78 -9.73 -3.15 13.64
N THR A 79 -8.64 -2.92 12.90
CA THR A 79 -8.60 -3.22 11.47
C THR A 79 -8.74 -4.73 11.24
N GLN A 80 -9.77 -5.13 10.48
CA GLN A 80 -10.05 -6.55 10.20
C GLN A 80 -9.65 -6.99 8.79
N ARG A 81 -9.55 -6.05 7.85
CA ARG A 81 -9.20 -6.33 6.45
C ARG A 81 -8.19 -5.31 5.97
N THR A 82 -7.07 -5.81 5.46
CA THR A 82 -5.95 -4.98 5.03
C THR A 82 -5.52 -5.35 3.62
N ALA A 83 -5.22 -4.35 2.82
CA ALA A 83 -4.39 -4.52 1.63
C ALA A 83 -2.96 -4.12 1.98
N LEU A 84 -2.02 -5.06 1.82
CA LEU A 84 -0.59 -4.76 1.91
C LEU A 84 0.01 -4.72 0.51
N VAL A 85 0.74 -3.66 0.22
CA VAL A 85 1.37 -3.44 -1.08
C VAL A 85 2.87 -3.53 -0.93
N VAL A 86 3.49 -4.35 -1.79
CA VAL A 86 4.95 -4.48 -1.92
C VAL A 86 5.31 -4.05 -3.34
N GLU A 87 6.10 -2.98 -3.48
CA GLU A 87 6.36 -2.41 -4.80
C GLU A 87 7.73 -2.81 -5.37
N ALA A 88 7.78 -2.89 -6.70
CA ALA A 88 9.01 -2.87 -7.48
C ALA A 88 8.99 -1.64 -8.38
N ALA A 89 9.95 -0.74 -8.20
CA ALA A 89 10.14 0.39 -9.10
C ALA A 89 10.84 -0.03 -10.41
N TYR A 90 11.62 -1.13 -10.34
CA TYR A 90 12.42 -1.62 -11.44
C TYR A 90 12.21 -3.13 -11.69
N ALA A 91 12.39 -3.55 -12.94
CA ALA A 91 12.14 -4.92 -13.36
C ALA A 91 13.03 -5.97 -12.66
N ASP A 92 14.25 -5.60 -12.31
CA ASP A 92 15.19 -6.46 -11.58
C ASP A 92 14.77 -6.71 -10.12
N GLN A 93 13.89 -5.88 -9.56
CA GLN A 93 13.33 -6.06 -8.22
C GLN A 93 12.17 -7.06 -8.18
N HIS A 94 11.60 -7.46 -9.33
CA HIS A 94 10.41 -8.33 -9.37
C HIS A 94 10.61 -9.66 -8.60
N ALA A 95 11.76 -10.30 -8.78
CA ALA A 95 12.08 -11.53 -8.08
C ALA A 95 12.18 -11.32 -6.57
N GLN A 96 12.64 -10.15 -6.13
CA GLN A 96 12.77 -9.80 -4.73
C GLN A 96 11.40 -9.51 -4.10
N VAL A 97 10.52 -8.78 -4.80
CA VAL A 97 9.13 -8.57 -4.39
C VAL A 97 8.40 -9.90 -4.21
N GLN A 98 8.55 -10.85 -5.15
CA GLN A 98 7.91 -12.16 -5.02
C GLN A 98 8.38 -12.94 -3.78
N LYS A 99 9.67 -12.83 -3.42
CA LYS A 99 10.19 -13.43 -2.18
C LYS A 99 9.63 -12.71 -0.95
N ALA A 100 9.61 -11.38 -0.96
CA ALA A 100 9.12 -10.56 0.14
C ALA A 100 7.64 -10.83 0.46
N VAL A 101 6.78 -10.89 -0.57
CA VAL A 101 5.35 -11.15 -0.39
C VAL A 101 5.08 -12.55 0.18
N ARG A 102 5.82 -13.58 -0.25
CA ARG A 102 5.70 -14.94 0.30
C ARG A 102 6.17 -14.99 1.76
N ALA A 103 7.34 -14.42 2.04
CA ALA A 103 7.86 -14.36 3.40
C ALA A 103 6.95 -13.57 4.34
N MET A 104 6.30 -12.52 3.85
CA MET A 104 5.29 -11.77 4.59
C MET A 104 4.06 -12.62 4.91
N GLN A 105 3.54 -13.38 3.95
CA GLN A 105 2.44 -14.31 4.18
C GLN A 105 2.81 -15.38 5.21
N ASP A 106 3.98 -16.01 5.06
CA ASP A 106 4.46 -17.03 6.00
C ASP A 106 4.58 -16.46 7.42
N LEU A 107 5.16 -15.27 7.56
CA LEU A 107 5.29 -14.58 8.84
C LEU A 107 3.93 -14.25 9.45
N PHE A 108 2.94 -13.84 8.64
CA PHE A 108 1.60 -13.53 9.11
C PHE A 108 0.83 -14.78 9.53
N GLU A 109 1.00 -15.88 8.82
CA GLU A 109 0.41 -17.17 9.17
C GLU A 109 1.02 -17.73 10.47
N GLN A 110 2.32 -17.51 10.69
CA GLN A 110 3.02 -17.92 11.90
C GLN A 110 2.64 -17.09 13.13
N GLU A 111 2.68 -15.76 13.02
CA GLU A 111 2.55 -14.85 14.17
C GLU A 111 1.10 -14.43 14.44
N LEU A 112 0.28 -14.29 13.39
CA LEU A 112 -1.10 -13.81 13.49
C LEU A 112 -2.13 -14.91 13.19
N HIS A 113 -1.70 -16.08 12.72
CA HIS A 113 -2.58 -17.17 12.29
C HIS A 113 -3.58 -16.75 11.19
N VAL A 114 -3.18 -15.77 10.37
CA VAL A 114 -3.97 -15.26 9.26
C VAL A 114 -3.24 -15.55 7.95
N LYS A 115 -3.98 -16.09 6.98
CA LYS A 115 -3.48 -16.30 5.62
C LYS A 115 -4.21 -15.39 4.65
N GLY A 116 -3.47 -14.46 4.05
CA GLY A 116 -4.00 -13.55 3.03
C GLY A 116 -4.03 -14.18 1.63
N ARG A 117 -4.57 -13.43 0.67
CA ARG A 117 -4.46 -13.74 -0.77
C ARG A 117 -3.30 -12.95 -1.37
N ILE A 118 -2.47 -13.61 -2.17
CA ILE A 118 -1.40 -12.96 -2.93
C ILE A 118 -1.87 -12.73 -4.37
N ALA A 119 -1.67 -11.52 -4.87
CA ALA A 119 -1.83 -11.17 -6.27
C ALA A 119 -0.64 -10.34 -6.73
N ILE A 120 -0.25 -10.49 -8.00
CA ILE A 120 0.77 -9.67 -8.64
C ILE A 120 0.08 -8.85 -9.72
N LEU A 121 0.09 -7.53 -9.54
CA LEU A 121 -0.42 -6.59 -10.53
C LEU A 121 0.69 -6.18 -11.49
N THR A 122 0.37 -6.16 -12.77
CA THR A 122 1.26 -5.72 -13.84
C THR A 122 0.46 -4.91 -14.84
N ARG A 123 1.11 -4.35 -15.87
CA ARG A 123 0.38 -3.71 -16.97
C ARG A 123 -0.59 -4.66 -17.67
N ASP A 124 -0.22 -5.94 -17.81
CA ASP A 124 -1.03 -6.94 -18.49
C ASP A 124 -2.11 -7.56 -17.58
N ASN A 125 -1.96 -7.42 -16.26
CA ASN A 125 -2.93 -7.83 -15.25
C ASN A 125 -3.10 -6.70 -14.23
N PRO A 126 -3.83 -5.62 -14.57
CA PRO A 126 -3.80 -4.36 -13.82
C PRO A 126 -4.67 -4.34 -12.57
N GLU A 127 -5.51 -5.36 -12.36
CA GLU A 127 -6.49 -5.37 -11.27
C GLU A 127 -6.65 -6.75 -10.64
N VAL A 128 -7.18 -6.76 -9.41
CA VAL A 128 -7.57 -7.96 -8.68
C VAL A 128 -8.77 -7.64 -7.79
N GLN A 129 -9.72 -8.56 -7.74
CA GLN A 129 -10.84 -8.52 -6.79
C GLN A 129 -10.41 -9.21 -5.48
N VAL A 130 -10.55 -8.53 -4.35
CA VAL A 130 -10.13 -8.98 -3.01
C VAL A 130 -11.29 -9.24 -2.07
#